data_AF-A0A7J2LC37-F1
#
_entry.id   AF-A0A7J2LC37-F1
#
_cell.length_a   1.000
_cell.length_b   1.000
_cell.length_c   1.000
_cell.angle_alpha   90.00
_cell.angle_beta   90.00
_cell.angle_gamma   90.00
#
_symmetry.space_group_name_H-M   'P 1'
#
loop_
_entity.id
_entity.type
_entity.pdbx_description
1 polymer ?
#
loop_
_entity_poly.entity_id
_entity_poly.type
_entity_poly.pdbx_seq_one_letter_code
_entity_poly.pdbx_strand_id
1 'polypeptide(L)'
;LVALRDKILQTIVKGIKGVKKVVIQKMGDEYVLQTDGTNLEKTIKLPEVDYTRTISNDIFEIARVLGIEAARNAIVNEISKVLTEQGLDVDQRYINLVADTLTSSGTIMAIGRKGLAGSKSSPLTRMSFEITVKKIVDAALRGCEDRLTGIIENIIVGGMPRVGTNLPLLLIKREGSK
;
A
#
# COMPACT_ATOMS: atom_id res chain seq x y z
N LEU A 1 12.07 32.01 27.01
CA LEU A 1 13.22 32.31 26.11
C LEU A 1 13.56 31.15 25.18
N VAL A 2 13.71 29.91 25.68
CA VAL A 2 14.02 28.72 24.85
C VAL A 2 12.99 28.47 23.75
N ALA A 3 11.69 28.45 24.08
CA ALA A 3 10.63 28.24 23.09
C ALA A 3 10.59 29.31 21.97
N LEU A 4 10.98 30.56 22.28
CA LEU A 4 11.05 31.63 21.29
C LEU A 4 12.28 31.46 20.38
N ARG A 5 13.42 31.08 20.95
CA ARG A 5 14.63 30.73 20.20
C ARG A 5 14.36 29.58 19.25
N ASP A 6 13.72 28.50 19.70
CA ASP A 6 13.40 27.34 18.86
C ASP A 6 12.44 27.73 17.73
N LYS A 7 11.45 28.58 18.03
CA LYS A 7 10.53 29.11 17.02
C LYS A 7 11.26 29.94 15.96
N ILE A 8 12.20 30.80 16.36
CA ILE A 8 13.00 31.61 15.42
C ILE A 8 13.90 30.71 14.56
N LEU A 9 14.59 29.73 15.17
CA LEU A 9 15.46 28.80 14.45
C LEU A 9 14.70 27.88 13.48
N GLN A 10 13.43 27.56 13.77
CA GLN A 10 12.57 26.76 12.90
C GLN A 10 11.81 27.60 11.86
N THR A 11 11.84 28.93 11.97
CA THR A 11 11.14 29.80 11.03
C THR A 11 11.89 29.84 9.70
N ILE A 12 11.22 29.42 8.64
CA ILE A 12 11.78 29.39 7.29
C ILE A 12 11.73 30.81 6.73
N VAL A 13 12.91 31.39 6.45
CA VAL A 13 13.05 32.73 5.87
C VAL A 13 12.87 32.71 4.35
N LYS A 14 13.39 31.67 3.66
CA LYS A 14 13.23 31.46 2.21
C LYS A 14 13.40 29.98 1.89
N GLY A 15 12.65 29.49 0.90
CA GLY A 15 12.73 28.10 0.42
C GLY A 15 11.44 27.29 0.63
N ILE A 16 11.49 26.01 0.28
CA ILE A 16 10.36 25.10 0.39
C ILE A 16 10.45 24.36 1.73
N LYS A 17 9.36 24.42 2.52
CA LYS A 17 9.26 23.70 3.78
C LYS A 17 9.39 22.20 3.55
N GLY A 18 10.24 21.52 4.32
CA GLY A 18 10.42 20.07 4.25
C GLY A 18 11.62 19.63 3.42
N VAL A 19 12.14 20.49 2.54
CA VAL A 19 13.38 20.24 1.79
C VAL A 19 14.55 20.83 2.58
N LYS A 20 15.47 19.97 3.05
CA LYS A 20 16.60 20.35 3.90
C LYS A 20 17.86 20.65 3.11
N LYS A 21 18.14 19.83 2.11
CA LYS A 21 19.35 19.91 1.28
C LYS A 21 19.00 19.58 -0.16
N VAL A 22 19.68 20.21 -1.10
CA VAL A 22 19.58 19.90 -2.53
C VAL A 22 20.99 19.64 -3.05
N VAL A 23 21.16 18.55 -3.80
CA VAL A 23 22.41 18.16 -4.45
C VAL A 23 22.14 18.12 -5.95
N ILE A 24 23.01 18.77 -6.72
CA ILE A 24 22.93 18.76 -8.18
C ILE A 24 23.74 17.57 -8.67
N GLN A 25 23.14 16.72 -9.49
CA GLN A 25 23.81 15.60 -10.13
C GLN A 25 23.64 15.72 -11.64
N LYS A 26 24.72 15.44 -12.39
CA LYS A 26 24.66 15.36 -13.84
C LYS A 26 24.36 13.91 -14.24
N MET A 27 23.22 13.67 -14.86
CA MET A 27 22.81 12.35 -15.37
C MET A 27 22.72 12.45 -16.90
N GLY A 28 23.74 11.92 -17.60
CA GLY A 28 23.87 12.11 -19.04
C GLY A 28 24.07 13.58 -19.40
N ASP A 29 23.20 14.10 -20.26
CA ASP A 29 23.21 15.51 -20.69
C ASP A 29 22.32 16.43 -19.84
N GLU A 30 21.62 15.89 -18.85
CA GLU A 30 20.70 16.67 -18.00
C GLU A 30 21.26 16.86 -16.57
N TYR A 31 20.88 17.97 -15.95
CA TYR A 31 21.14 18.23 -14.53
C TYR A 31 19.88 17.90 -13.72
N VAL A 32 20.00 16.98 -12.78
CA VAL A 32 18.92 16.53 -11.89
C VAL A 32 19.18 17.06 -10.48
N LEU A 33 18.11 17.57 -9.86
CA LEU A 33 18.13 18.03 -8.47
C LEU A 33 17.69 16.88 -7.56
N GLN A 34 18.60 16.37 -6.74
CA GLN A 34 18.28 15.40 -5.71
C GLN A 34 18.07 16.12 -4.37
N THR A 35 16.92 15.93 -3.75
CA THR A 35 16.56 16.59 -2.49
C THR A 35 16.65 15.63 -1.30
N ASP A 36 17.08 16.16 -0.15
CA ASP A 36 16.88 15.55 1.16
C ASP A 36 15.60 16.14 1.77
N GLY A 37 14.56 15.30 1.85
CA GLY A 37 13.21 15.69 2.21
C GLY A 37 12.32 15.97 0.99
N THR A 38 11.02 16.06 1.25
CA THR A 38 9.99 16.12 0.20
C THR A 38 8.99 17.25 0.49
N ASN A 39 8.53 17.91 -0.58
CA ASN A 39 7.36 18.77 -0.59
C ASN A 39 6.87 18.92 -2.04
N LEU A 40 6.28 17.85 -2.56
CA LEU A 40 5.86 17.74 -3.95
C LEU A 40 4.83 18.80 -4.32
N GLU A 41 3.90 19.10 -3.40
CA GLU A 41 2.81 20.05 -3.64
C GLU A 41 3.31 21.47 -3.98
N LYS A 42 4.36 21.92 -3.29
CA LYS A 42 4.97 23.23 -3.57
C LYS A 42 5.99 23.17 -4.70
N THR A 43 6.70 22.05 -4.82
CA THR A 43 7.78 21.89 -5.80
C THR A 43 7.24 21.89 -7.23
N ILE A 44 6.12 21.19 -7.48
CA ILE A 44 5.47 21.15 -8.80
C ILE A 44 4.92 22.51 -9.25
N LYS A 45 4.64 23.43 -8.31
CA LYS A 45 4.11 24.77 -8.62
C LYS A 45 5.18 25.77 -9.05
N LEU A 46 6.46 25.41 -8.94
CA LEU A 46 7.56 26.29 -9.35
C LEU A 46 7.71 26.27 -10.88
N PRO A 47 7.78 27.44 -11.54
CA PRO A 47 7.89 27.50 -13.00
C PRO A 47 9.22 26.93 -13.52
N GLU A 48 10.26 26.89 -12.68
CA GLU A 48 11.57 26.34 -13.04
C GLU A 48 11.62 24.81 -12.94
N VAL A 49 10.59 24.16 -12.37
CA VAL A 49 10.55 22.71 -12.15
C VAL A 49 9.70 22.05 -13.23
N ASP A 50 10.25 21.00 -13.84
CA ASP A 50 9.49 20.14 -14.74
C ASP A 50 8.55 19.22 -13.95
N TYR A 51 7.29 19.64 -13.84
CA TYR A 51 6.26 18.89 -13.12
C TYR A 51 5.94 17.52 -13.73
N THR A 52 6.26 17.29 -15.02
CA THR A 52 5.91 16.02 -15.71
C THR A 52 6.88 14.89 -15.39
N ARG A 53 8.12 15.23 -15.01
CA ARG A 53 9.20 14.28 -14.71
C ARG A 53 9.66 14.29 -13.25
N THR A 54 9.03 15.10 -12.39
CA THR A 54 9.36 15.16 -10.96
C THR A 54 8.94 13.87 -10.26
N ILE A 55 9.87 13.24 -9.54
CA ILE A 55 9.63 12.01 -8.77
C ILE A 55 9.75 12.28 -7.26
N SER A 56 9.04 11.50 -6.44
CA SER A 56 9.15 11.49 -4.98
C SER A 56 9.11 10.04 -4.49
N ASN A 57 9.77 9.76 -3.37
CA ASN A 57 9.68 8.48 -2.68
C ASN A 57 8.65 8.50 -1.53
N ASP A 58 8.01 9.63 -1.25
CA ASP A 58 6.90 9.71 -0.30
C ASP A 58 5.58 9.36 -1.02
N ILE A 59 5.16 8.10 -0.88
CA ILE A 59 3.97 7.54 -1.51
C ILE A 59 2.69 8.23 -1.02
N PHE A 60 2.62 8.62 0.27
CA PHE A 60 1.44 9.28 0.83
C PHE A 60 1.32 10.72 0.35
N GLU A 61 2.44 11.40 0.17
CA GLU A 61 2.46 12.70 -0.48
C GLU A 61 1.99 12.62 -1.93
N ILE A 62 2.49 11.66 -2.70
CA ILE A 62 2.06 11.43 -4.09
C ILE A 62 0.55 11.18 -4.16
N ALA A 63 0.01 10.32 -3.29
CA ALA A 63 -1.44 10.07 -3.24
C ALA A 63 -2.26 11.34 -3.01
N ARG A 64 -1.77 12.25 -2.17
CA ARG A 64 -2.47 13.49 -1.82
C ARG A 64 -2.41 14.53 -2.95
N VAL A 65 -1.29 14.59 -3.67
CA VAL A 65 -1.03 15.63 -4.68
C VAL A 65 -1.45 15.18 -6.08
N LEU A 66 -1.11 13.96 -6.47
CA LEU A 66 -1.29 13.40 -7.82
C LEU A 66 -2.40 12.32 -7.88
N GLY A 67 -2.84 11.78 -6.75
CA GLY A 67 -3.91 10.80 -6.67
C GLY A 67 -3.44 9.34 -6.51
N ILE A 68 -4.42 8.43 -6.36
CA ILE A 68 -4.17 7.03 -5.98
C ILE A 68 -3.46 6.23 -7.07
N GLU A 69 -3.80 6.43 -8.35
CA GLU A 69 -3.12 5.73 -9.45
C GLU A 69 -1.65 6.15 -9.60
N ALA A 70 -1.35 7.42 -9.34
CA ALA A 70 0.03 7.90 -9.29
C ALA A 70 0.79 7.22 -8.13
N ALA A 71 0.16 7.09 -6.97
CA ALA A 71 0.73 6.39 -5.82
C ALA A 71 0.89 4.88 -6.06
N ARG A 72 -0.05 4.23 -6.75
CA ARG A 72 0.03 2.83 -7.18
C ARG A 72 1.26 2.61 -8.06
N ASN A 73 1.45 3.46 -9.07
CA ASN A 73 2.63 3.42 -9.94
C ASN A 73 3.92 3.71 -9.16
N ALA A 74 3.90 4.66 -8.21
CA ALA A 74 5.05 4.93 -7.36
C ALA A 74 5.43 3.71 -6.50
N ILE A 75 4.46 2.97 -5.94
CA ILE A 75 4.71 1.71 -5.22
C ILE A 75 5.38 0.69 -6.13
N VAL A 76 4.86 0.50 -7.34
CA VAL A 76 5.44 -0.47 -8.31
C VAL A 76 6.87 -0.11 -8.64
N ASN A 77 7.14 1.16 -8.96
CA ASN A 77 8.47 1.63 -9.33
C ASN A 77 9.45 1.52 -8.17
N GLU A 78 9.03 1.88 -6.96
CA GLU A 78 9.89 1.85 -5.77
C GLU A 78 10.24 0.41 -5.36
N ILE A 79 9.26 -0.50 -5.36
CA ILE A 79 9.51 -1.92 -5.08
C ILE A 79 10.45 -2.51 -6.13
N SER A 80 10.19 -2.25 -7.41
CA SER A 80 11.03 -2.77 -8.51
C SER A 80 12.45 -2.24 -8.42
N LYS A 81 12.61 -0.94 -8.11
CA LYS A 81 13.91 -0.30 -7.93
C LYS A 81 14.69 -0.94 -6.79
N VAL A 82 14.10 -1.07 -5.60
CA VAL A 82 14.76 -1.67 -4.43
C VAL A 82 15.16 -3.12 -4.69
N LEU A 83 14.28 -3.93 -5.30
CA LEU A 83 14.59 -5.33 -5.62
C LEU A 83 15.74 -5.44 -6.62
N THR A 84 15.73 -4.62 -7.67
CA THR A 84 16.79 -4.59 -8.69
C THR A 84 18.13 -4.14 -8.10
N GLU A 85 18.12 -3.13 -7.23
CA GLU A 85 19.33 -2.65 -6.53
C GLU A 85 19.92 -3.71 -5.59
N GLN A 86 19.11 -4.65 -5.09
CA GLN A 86 19.57 -5.81 -4.31
C GLN A 86 19.92 -7.04 -5.19
N GLY A 87 19.83 -6.93 -6.51
CA GLY A 87 20.10 -8.02 -7.45
C GLY A 87 19.04 -9.13 -7.45
N LEU A 88 17.83 -8.84 -6.96
CA LEU A 88 16.70 -9.76 -6.97
C LEU A 88 15.85 -9.54 -8.23
N ASP A 89 15.67 -10.58 -9.02
CA ASP A 89 14.77 -10.57 -10.17
C ASP A 89 13.40 -11.16 -9.78
N VAL A 90 12.36 -10.34 -9.87
CA VAL A 90 10.98 -10.70 -9.52
C VAL A 90 10.06 -10.25 -10.65
N ASP A 91 9.21 -11.15 -11.14
CA ASP A 91 8.26 -10.82 -12.21
C ASP A 91 7.31 -9.68 -11.78
N GLN A 92 7.16 -8.69 -12.66
CA GLN A 92 6.40 -7.47 -12.43
C GLN A 92 4.93 -7.72 -12.07
N ARG A 93 4.36 -8.87 -12.47
CA ARG A 93 2.97 -9.24 -12.13
C ARG A 93 2.76 -9.39 -10.63
N TYR A 94 3.75 -9.89 -9.89
CA TYR A 94 3.67 -9.99 -8.43
C TYR A 94 3.66 -8.62 -7.77
N ILE A 95 4.51 -7.71 -8.28
CA ILE A 95 4.61 -6.34 -7.78
C ILE A 95 3.32 -5.57 -8.07
N ASN A 96 2.77 -5.72 -9.28
CA ASN A 96 1.48 -5.13 -9.65
C ASN A 96 0.35 -5.64 -8.75
N LEU A 97 0.27 -6.95 -8.51
CA LEU A 97 -0.75 -7.53 -7.63
C LEU A 97 -0.67 -6.93 -6.22
N VAL A 98 0.53 -6.76 -5.68
CA VAL A 98 0.72 -6.12 -4.36
C VAL A 98 0.25 -4.66 -4.40
N ALA A 99 0.70 -3.87 -5.37
CA ALA A 99 0.35 -2.46 -5.49
C ALA A 99 -1.17 -2.25 -5.65
N ASP A 100 -1.83 -3.07 -6.47
CA ASP A 100 -3.27 -3.02 -6.70
C ASP A 100 -4.03 -3.39 -5.42
N THR A 101 -3.56 -4.42 -4.68
CA THR A 101 -4.19 -4.80 -3.42
C THR A 101 -4.08 -3.68 -2.37
N LEU A 102 -2.94 -2.99 -2.30
CA LEU A 102 -2.71 -1.87 -1.37
C LEU A 102 -3.55 -0.63 -1.67
N THR A 103 -3.98 -0.44 -2.92
CA THR A 103 -4.67 0.79 -3.40
C THR A 103 -6.14 0.57 -3.76
N SER A 104 -6.60 -0.69 -3.77
CA SER A 104 -7.96 -1.11 -4.17
C SER A 104 -9.13 -0.38 -3.50
N SER A 105 -8.96 0.15 -2.29
CA SER A 105 -10.02 0.82 -1.53
C SER A 105 -10.16 2.32 -1.85
N GLY A 106 -9.39 2.84 -2.81
CA GLY A 106 -9.31 4.28 -3.08
C GLY A 106 -8.45 5.05 -2.05
N THR A 107 -7.76 4.34 -1.17
CA THR A 107 -6.74 4.88 -0.26
C THR A 107 -5.60 3.88 -0.13
N ILE A 108 -4.40 4.34 0.21
CA ILE A 108 -3.28 3.44 0.48
C ILE A 108 -3.50 2.77 1.84
N MET A 109 -3.64 1.46 1.83
CA MET A 109 -3.83 0.66 3.03
C MET A 109 -2.54 -0.06 3.43
N ALA A 110 -2.26 -0.11 4.73
CA ALA A 110 -1.15 -0.92 5.24
C ALA A 110 -1.47 -2.42 5.13
N ILE A 111 -0.46 -3.28 4.91
CA ILE A 111 -0.64 -4.75 4.85
C ILE A 111 -1.13 -5.31 6.19
N GLY A 112 -0.66 -4.73 7.30
CA GLY A 112 -0.88 -5.26 8.65
C GLY A 112 -2.27 -5.01 9.25
N ARG A 113 -2.36 -5.22 10.57
CA ARG A 113 -3.60 -5.21 11.37
C ARG A 113 -4.51 -3.99 11.22
N LYS A 114 -3.96 -2.82 10.86
CA LYS A 114 -4.72 -1.56 10.70
C LYS A 114 -5.21 -1.33 9.26
N GLY A 115 -4.85 -2.19 8.31
CA GLY A 115 -5.27 -2.07 6.91
C GLY A 115 -5.85 -3.38 6.38
N LEU A 116 -5.22 -3.99 5.37
CA LEU A 116 -5.75 -5.14 4.62
C LEU A 116 -6.17 -6.30 5.54
N ALA A 117 -5.30 -6.72 6.46
CA ALA A 117 -5.61 -7.84 7.34
C ALA A 117 -6.73 -7.54 8.34
N GLY A 118 -6.90 -6.28 8.75
CA GLY A 118 -7.93 -5.86 9.70
C GLY A 118 -9.30 -5.62 9.08
N SER A 119 -9.33 -5.27 7.79
CA SER A 119 -10.55 -4.94 7.03
C SER A 119 -11.25 -6.16 6.42
N LYS A 120 -10.69 -7.37 6.58
CA LYS A 120 -11.34 -8.61 6.13
C LYS A 120 -12.71 -8.79 6.80
N SER A 121 -13.70 -9.20 6.02
CA SER A 121 -15.08 -9.37 6.47
C SER A 121 -15.23 -10.51 7.49
N SER A 122 -14.56 -11.64 7.27
CA SER A 122 -14.62 -12.84 8.12
C SER A 122 -14.11 -12.56 9.55
N PRO A 123 -14.96 -12.71 10.59
CA PRO A 123 -14.52 -12.68 11.99
C PRO A 123 -13.44 -13.72 12.29
N LEU A 124 -13.57 -14.96 11.80
CA LEU A 124 -12.58 -16.02 12.06
C LEU A 124 -11.21 -15.68 11.48
N THR A 125 -11.19 -15.15 10.26
CA THR A 125 -9.94 -14.70 9.64
C THR A 125 -9.29 -13.56 10.40
N ARG A 126 -10.09 -12.62 10.91
CA ARG A 126 -9.55 -11.55 11.76
C ARG A 126 -8.97 -12.13 13.05
N MET A 127 -9.66 -13.07 13.69
CA MET A 127 -9.23 -13.70 14.95
C MET A 127 -7.94 -14.52 14.80
N SER A 128 -7.75 -15.20 13.66
CA SER A 128 -6.57 -16.03 13.39
C SER A 128 -5.31 -15.22 13.07
N PHE A 129 -5.45 -13.96 12.66
CA PHE A 129 -4.29 -13.11 12.32
C PHE A 129 -3.58 -12.59 13.59
N GLU A 130 -4.24 -11.75 14.40
CA GLU A 130 -3.64 -11.14 15.61
C GLU A 130 -4.71 -10.59 16.58
N ILE A 131 -4.38 -10.45 17.87
CA ILE A 131 -5.24 -9.91 18.95
C ILE A 131 -6.56 -10.70 19.10
N THR A 132 -6.42 -12.03 19.17
CA THR A 132 -7.53 -13.00 19.11
C THR A 132 -8.61 -12.75 20.16
N VAL A 133 -8.25 -12.64 21.44
CA VAL A 133 -9.23 -12.49 22.55
C VAL A 133 -10.10 -11.24 22.36
N LYS A 134 -9.47 -10.09 22.05
CA LYS A 134 -10.21 -8.85 21.82
C LYS A 134 -11.18 -8.98 20.64
N LYS A 135 -10.74 -9.63 19.55
CA LYS A 135 -11.56 -9.82 18.35
C LYS A 135 -12.73 -10.77 18.58
N ILE A 136 -12.55 -11.81 19.39
CA ILE A 136 -13.65 -12.70 19.82
C ILE A 136 -14.70 -11.92 20.59
N VAL A 137 -14.28 -11.18 21.63
CA VAL A 137 -15.19 -10.39 22.46
C VAL A 137 -15.94 -9.36 21.60
N ASP A 138 -15.22 -8.62 20.77
CA ASP A 138 -15.77 -7.59 19.90
C ASP A 138 -16.75 -8.15 18.85
N ALA A 139 -16.46 -9.33 18.29
CA ALA A 139 -17.37 -10.04 17.39
C ALA A 139 -18.61 -10.55 18.11
N ALA A 140 -18.46 -11.10 19.32
CA ALA A 140 -19.57 -11.59 20.13
C ALA A 140 -20.51 -10.44 20.56
N LEU A 141 -19.94 -9.31 21.00
CA LEU A 141 -20.71 -8.11 21.37
C LEU A 141 -21.50 -7.53 20.19
N ARG A 142 -20.98 -7.63 18.96
CA ARG A 142 -21.66 -7.16 17.76
C ARG A 142 -22.56 -8.20 17.09
N GLY A 143 -22.61 -9.44 17.60
CA GLY A 143 -23.32 -10.54 16.96
C GLY A 143 -22.83 -10.83 15.53
N CYS A 144 -21.51 -10.73 15.29
CA CYS A 144 -20.97 -10.98 13.96
C CYS A 144 -21.06 -12.46 13.57
N GLU A 145 -21.51 -12.72 12.35
CA GLU A 145 -21.56 -14.06 11.75
C GLU A 145 -20.44 -14.23 10.71
N ASP A 146 -19.93 -15.46 10.56
CA ASP A 146 -18.95 -15.80 9.54
C ASP A 146 -19.61 -16.63 8.43
N ARG A 147 -19.48 -16.18 7.17
CA ARG A 147 -20.10 -16.81 6.00
C ARG A 147 -19.24 -17.89 5.35
N LEU A 148 -18.03 -18.15 5.87
CA LEU A 148 -17.14 -19.20 5.36
C LEU A 148 -16.84 -19.05 3.86
N THR A 149 -16.64 -17.81 3.40
CA THR A 149 -16.44 -17.52 1.96
C THR A 149 -14.97 -17.52 1.54
N GLY A 150 -14.08 -17.13 2.45
CA GLY A 150 -12.64 -17.02 2.23
C GLY A 150 -11.89 -18.31 2.57
N ILE A 151 -10.59 -18.26 2.35
CA ILE A 151 -9.72 -19.45 2.43
C ILE A 151 -9.47 -19.83 3.89
N ILE A 152 -9.18 -18.87 4.75
CA ILE A 152 -8.68 -19.10 6.11
C ILE A 152 -9.80 -19.68 6.98
N GLU A 153 -10.98 -19.07 6.93
CA GLU A 153 -12.14 -19.53 7.69
C GLU A 153 -12.61 -20.93 7.28
N ASN A 154 -12.53 -21.30 5.99
CA ASN A 154 -12.81 -22.66 5.53
C ASN A 154 -11.79 -23.66 6.08
N ILE A 155 -10.50 -23.33 6.05
CA ILE A 155 -9.46 -24.21 6.59
C ILE A 155 -9.66 -24.43 8.10
N ILE A 156 -9.99 -23.39 8.85
CA ILE A 156 -10.20 -23.47 10.31
C ILE A 156 -11.34 -24.45 10.66
N VAL A 157 -12.43 -24.45 9.91
CA VAL A 157 -13.58 -25.35 10.15
C VAL A 157 -13.45 -26.72 9.49
N GLY A 158 -12.34 -26.99 8.80
CA GLY A 158 -12.12 -28.24 8.06
C GLY A 158 -12.87 -28.34 6.73
N GLY A 159 -13.37 -27.22 6.21
CA GLY A 159 -14.04 -27.11 4.91
C GLY A 159 -13.06 -27.03 3.73
N MET A 160 -13.61 -27.10 2.52
CA MET A 160 -12.83 -26.96 1.28
C MET A 160 -12.89 -25.51 0.78
N PRO A 161 -11.77 -24.77 0.72
CA PRO A 161 -11.77 -23.40 0.20
C PRO A 161 -11.98 -23.39 -1.32
N ARG A 162 -12.63 -22.33 -1.83
CA ARG A 162 -12.92 -22.12 -3.27
C ARG A 162 -11.69 -21.62 -4.04
N VAL A 163 -10.63 -22.39 -4.06
CA VAL A 163 -9.40 -22.12 -4.83
C VAL A 163 -8.86 -23.43 -5.43
N GLY A 164 -8.09 -23.31 -6.52
CA GLY A 164 -7.48 -24.48 -7.18
C GLY A 164 -8.52 -25.48 -7.68
N THR A 165 -8.34 -26.76 -7.33
CA THR A 165 -9.20 -27.88 -7.77
C THR A 165 -10.63 -27.82 -7.28
N ASN A 166 -10.91 -27.04 -6.25
CA ASN A 166 -12.25 -26.88 -5.66
C ASN A 166 -13.07 -25.77 -6.33
N LEU A 167 -12.53 -25.11 -7.35
CA LEU A 167 -13.24 -24.08 -8.11
C LEU A 167 -14.29 -24.67 -9.09
N PRO A 168 -13.97 -25.67 -9.93
CA PRO A 168 -14.96 -26.25 -10.85
C PRO A 168 -16.00 -27.11 -10.12
N LEU A 169 -17.27 -26.99 -10.53
CA LEU A 169 -18.35 -27.89 -10.12
C LEU A 169 -18.47 -29.04 -11.12
N LEU A 170 -18.42 -30.28 -10.63
CA LEU A 170 -18.66 -31.47 -11.45
C LEU A 170 -20.14 -31.84 -11.42
N LEU A 171 -20.73 -32.00 -12.61
CA LEU A 171 -22.11 -32.46 -12.79
C LEU A 171 -22.07 -33.74 -13.61
N ILE A 172 -22.69 -34.81 -13.10
CA ILE A 172 -22.78 -36.09 -13.78
C ILE A 172 -24.27 -36.41 -13.99
N LYS A 173 -24.67 -36.57 -15.24
CA LYS A 173 -26.00 -37.09 -15.59
C LYS A 173 -25.98 -38.61 -15.42
N ARG A 174 -26.73 -39.12 -14.45
CA ARG A 174 -26.91 -40.56 -14.28
C ARG A 174 -28.05 -41.03 -15.19
N GLU A 175 -27.74 -41.79 -16.23
CA GLU A 175 -28.78 -42.50 -16.99
C GLU A 175 -29.24 -43.71 -16.18
N GLY A 176 -30.56 -43.93 -16.17
CA GLY A 176 -31.24 -44.77 -15.18
C GLY A 176 -30.67 -46.18 -15.05
N SER A 177 -30.60 -46.65 -13.79
CA SER A 177 -30.65 -48.08 -13.52
C SER A 177 -31.99 -48.59 -14.07
N LYS A 178 -31.92 -49.54 -15.00
CA LYS A 178 -33.06 -50.38 -15.40
C LYS A 178 -33.70 -51.04 -14.18
#